data_AF-A0A3N5FJI8-F1
#
_entry.id   AF-A0A3N5FJI8-F1
#
_cell.length_a   1.000
_cell.length_b   1.000
_cell.length_c   1.000
_cell.angle_alpha   90.00
_cell.angle_beta   90.00
_cell.angle_gamma   90.00
#
_symmetry.space_group_name_H-M   'P 1'
#
loop_
_entity.id
_entity.type
_entity.pdbx_description
1 polymer ?
#
loop_
_entity_poly.entity_id
_entity_poly.type
_entity_poly.pdbx_seq_one_letter_code
_entity_poly.pdbx_strand_id
1 'polypeptide(L)'
;NRAYAMKLFGAQAVESGVQSVVQELQAGMIDGVIVMNGIPDLTLPADLVDAAKKTQFLAVSDILQSPLAEAAHVLLPGTAWAEKDGTFMNVDGRVQRLRKAVEPPVTARPEAQWLQEVLVALGARPAVTSIETVFREAMPGYDYGKIGNQGVKTNGTA
;
A
#
# COMPACT_ATOMS: atom_id res chain seq x y z
N ASN A 1 7.88 -6.00 -0.66
CA ASN A 1 9.33 -5.93 -0.93
C ASN A 1 9.53 -5.41 -2.36
N ARG A 2 10.72 -4.93 -2.68
CA ARG A 2 11.04 -4.26 -3.96
C ARG A 2 10.75 -5.14 -5.19
N ALA A 3 11.08 -6.42 -5.08
CA ALA A 3 10.83 -7.40 -6.14
C ALA A 3 9.34 -7.54 -6.48
N TYR A 4 8.45 -7.44 -5.49
CA TYR A 4 7.02 -7.55 -5.72
C TYR A 4 6.40 -6.30 -6.34
N ALA A 5 6.86 -5.10 -5.96
CA ALA A 5 6.41 -3.87 -6.59
C ALA A 5 6.67 -3.89 -8.11
N MET A 6 7.86 -4.31 -8.54
CA MET A 6 8.17 -4.47 -9.97
C MET A 6 7.32 -5.55 -10.66
N LYS A 7 6.94 -6.63 -9.95
CA LYS A 7 6.02 -7.64 -10.50
C LYS A 7 4.60 -7.09 -10.70
N LEU A 8 4.14 -6.21 -9.81
CA LEU A 8 2.80 -5.62 -9.86
C LEU A 8 2.68 -4.50 -10.89
N PHE A 9 3.66 -3.61 -10.93
CA PHE A 9 3.62 -2.40 -11.75
C PHE A 9 4.40 -2.55 -13.07
N GLY A 10 5.03 -3.70 -13.30
CA GLY A 10 5.79 -4.01 -14.52
C GLY A 10 7.19 -3.39 -14.55
N ALA A 11 7.89 -3.56 -15.67
CA ALA A 11 9.28 -3.11 -15.85
C ALA A 11 9.47 -1.58 -15.80
N GLN A 12 8.39 -0.81 -15.90
CA GLN A 12 8.40 0.65 -15.78
C GLN A 12 8.29 1.13 -14.33
N ALA A 13 8.10 0.23 -13.37
CA ALA A 13 8.05 0.58 -11.95
C ALA A 13 9.39 1.13 -11.50
N VAL A 14 9.43 2.41 -11.14
CA VAL A 14 10.62 3.06 -10.59
C VAL A 14 10.43 3.23 -9.09
N GLU A 15 11.44 2.84 -8.32
CA GLU A 15 11.50 3.13 -6.89
C GLU A 15 12.11 4.52 -6.70
N SER A 16 11.39 5.39 -6.02
CA SER A 16 11.80 6.76 -5.76
C SER A 16 11.46 7.14 -4.33
N GLY A 17 12.36 7.88 -3.67
CA GLY A 17 12.11 8.35 -2.31
C GLY A 17 10.97 9.37 -2.31
N VAL A 18 10.23 9.47 -1.19
CA VAL A 18 9.08 10.38 -1.09
C VAL A 18 9.46 11.82 -1.46
N GLN A 19 10.65 12.30 -1.07
CA GLN A 19 11.09 13.65 -1.44
C GLN A 19 11.27 13.85 -2.94
N SER A 20 11.74 12.83 -3.67
CA SER A 20 11.90 12.89 -5.13
C SER A 20 10.52 12.91 -5.81
N VAL A 21 9.59 12.08 -5.34
CA VAL A 21 8.19 12.12 -5.81
C VAL A 21 7.58 13.51 -5.59
N VAL A 22 7.83 14.14 -4.44
CA VAL A 22 7.38 15.51 -4.16
C VAL A 22 7.99 16.52 -5.14
N GLN A 23 9.29 16.42 -5.44
CA GLN A 23 9.94 17.28 -6.44
C GLN A 23 9.34 17.09 -7.84
N GLU A 24 9.04 15.85 -8.23
CA GLU A 24 8.42 15.53 -9.52
C GLU A 24 6.98 16.05 -9.63
N LEU A 25 6.21 15.96 -8.54
CA LEU A 25 4.88 16.58 -8.41
C LEU A 25 4.97 18.11 -8.58
N GLN A 26 5.91 18.75 -7.88
CA GLN A 26 6.12 20.20 -7.98
C GLN A 26 6.55 20.65 -9.38
N ALA A 27 7.33 19.82 -10.07
CA ALA A 27 7.76 20.05 -11.44
C ALA A 27 6.66 19.76 -12.49
N GLY A 28 5.50 19.23 -12.08
CA GLY A 28 4.41 18.87 -12.99
C GLY A 28 4.71 17.64 -13.85
N MET A 29 5.61 16.76 -13.41
CA MET A 29 5.97 15.54 -14.13
C MET A 29 5.05 14.35 -13.81
N ILE A 30 4.22 14.48 -12.77
CA ILE A 30 3.25 13.46 -12.35
C ILE A 30 1.85 14.04 -12.46
N ASP A 31 1.05 13.49 -13.38
CA ASP A 31 -0.33 13.93 -13.61
C ASP A 31 -1.31 13.43 -12.53
N GLY A 32 -1.03 12.26 -11.95
CA GLY A 32 -1.90 11.64 -10.95
C GLY A 32 -1.13 10.86 -9.89
N VAL A 33 -1.63 10.91 -8.65
CA VAL A 33 -1.01 10.24 -7.51
C VAL A 33 -2.06 9.51 -6.66
N ILE A 34 -1.71 8.32 -6.20
CA ILE A 34 -2.48 7.56 -5.21
C ILE A 34 -1.63 7.48 -3.94
N VAL A 35 -2.07 8.13 -2.88
CA VAL A 35 -1.41 8.04 -1.57
C VAL A 35 -2.10 6.96 -0.75
N MET A 36 -1.36 5.94 -0.35
CA MET A 36 -1.85 4.90 0.57
C MET A 36 -1.26 5.15 1.95
N ASN A 37 -1.98 5.93 2.75
CA ASN A 37 -1.69 6.17 4.14
C ASN A 37 -2.44 5.12 4.99
N GLY A 38 -1.72 4.44 5.87
CA GLY A 38 -2.30 3.37 6.71
C GLY A 38 -1.65 3.32 8.10
N ILE A 39 -0.86 4.35 8.42
CA ILE A 39 -0.10 4.48 9.65
C ILE A 39 -0.44 5.85 10.24
N PRO A 40 -1.20 5.92 11.35
CA PRO A 40 -1.65 7.18 11.94
C PRO A 40 -0.53 8.17 12.28
N ASP A 41 0.63 7.63 12.68
CA ASP A 41 1.74 8.41 13.25
C ASP A 41 2.88 8.67 12.24
N LEU A 42 2.62 8.52 10.93
CA LEU A 42 3.64 8.76 9.92
C LEU A 42 3.78 10.27 9.62
N THR A 43 4.94 10.83 9.92
CA THR A 43 5.28 12.19 9.48
C THR A 43 5.52 12.22 7.98
N LEU A 44 4.59 12.83 7.25
CA LEU A 44 4.74 13.11 5.82
C LEU A 44 5.59 14.36 5.59
N PRO A 45 6.29 14.49 4.44
CA PRO A 45 6.95 15.73 4.08
C PRO A 45 5.98 16.90 4.09
N ALA A 46 6.40 18.04 4.65
CA ALA A 46 5.54 19.20 4.85
C ALA A 46 4.96 19.76 3.53
N ASP A 47 5.70 19.59 2.43
CA ASP A 47 5.36 20.08 1.10
C ASP A 47 4.56 19.08 0.25
N LEU A 48 4.36 17.85 0.72
CA LEU A 48 3.63 16.81 -0.02
C LEU A 48 2.19 17.21 -0.31
N VAL A 49 1.49 17.79 0.68
CA VAL A 49 0.08 18.19 0.53
C VAL A 49 -0.07 19.23 -0.58
N ASP A 50 0.77 20.27 -0.56
CA ASP A 50 0.71 21.36 -1.53
C ASP A 50 1.17 20.93 -2.92
N ALA A 51 2.11 19.99 -3.00
CA ALA A 51 2.52 19.38 -4.27
C ALA A 51 1.41 18.51 -4.85
N ALA A 52 0.81 17.64 -4.03
CA ALA A 52 -0.23 16.71 -4.45
C ALA A 52 -1.51 17.44 -4.92
N LYS A 53 -1.88 18.57 -4.29
CA LYS A 53 -3.01 19.42 -4.70
C LYS A 53 -2.92 19.95 -6.13
N LYS A 54 -1.72 20.01 -6.71
CA LYS A 54 -1.50 20.52 -8.08
C LYS A 54 -1.67 19.45 -9.15
N THR A 55 -1.79 18.18 -8.76
CA THR A 55 -2.02 17.08 -9.70
C THR A 55 -3.42 17.13 -10.27
N GLN A 56 -3.59 16.56 -11.47
CA GLN A 56 -4.90 16.42 -12.10
C GLN A 56 -5.76 15.36 -11.38
N PHE A 57 -5.10 14.44 -10.65
CA PHE A 57 -5.77 13.39 -9.91
C PHE A 57 -5.02 13.05 -8.61
N LEU A 58 -5.77 13.01 -7.51
CA LEU A 58 -5.26 12.66 -6.18
C LEU A 58 -6.28 11.73 -5.53
N ALA A 59 -5.92 10.46 -5.39
CA ALA A 59 -6.65 9.53 -4.56
C ALA A 59 -5.89 9.30 -3.25
N VAL A 60 -6.61 9.27 -2.13
CA VAL A 60 -6.02 9.03 -0.81
C VAL A 60 -6.76 7.89 -0.13
N SER A 61 -6.01 6.84 0.20
CA SER A 61 -6.43 5.85 1.18
C SER A 61 -5.91 6.26 2.54
N ASP A 62 -6.80 6.36 3.53
CA ASP A 62 -6.47 6.68 4.91
C ASP A 62 -7.49 6.03 5.86
N ILE A 63 -7.13 5.93 7.14
CA ILE A 63 -7.99 5.46 8.23
C ILE A 63 -8.46 6.61 9.13
N LEU A 64 -7.79 7.77 9.07
CA LEU A 64 -8.17 8.98 9.78
C LEU A 64 -8.28 10.16 8.80
N GLN A 65 -8.94 11.23 9.23
CA GLN A 65 -8.93 12.48 8.48
C GLN A 65 -7.53 13.10 8.52
N SER A 66 -7.01 13.48 7.36
CA SER A 66 -5.69 14.08 7.19
C SER A 66 -5.74 15.25 6.18
N PRO A 67 -4.77 16.18 6.20
CA PRO A 67 -4.71 17.25 5.20
C PRO A 67 -4.63 16.75 3.75
N LEU A 68 -4.09 15.55 3.53
CA LEU A 68 -4.12 14.89 2.23
C LEU A 68 -5.52 14.39 1.88
N ALA A 69 -6.22 13.77 2.83
CA ALA A 69 -7.59 13.32 2.63
C ALA A 69 -8.52 14.50 2.28
N GLU A 70 -8.35 15.65 2.94
CA GLU A 70 -9.11 16.87 2.64
C GLU A 70 -8.83 17.44 1.25
N ALA A 71 -7.60 17.24 0.74
CA ALA A 71 -7.18 17.67 -0.59
C ALA A 71 -7.58 16.68 -1.70
N ALA A 72 -8.02 15.46 -1.36
CA ALA A 72 -8.18 14.38 -2.31
C ALA A 72 -9.39 14.57 -3.22
N HIS A 73 -9.22 14.23 -4.50
CA HIS A 73 -10.32 14.10 -5.44
C HIS A 73 -11.14 12.83 -5.16
N VAL A 74 -10.48 11.78 -4.67
CA VAL A 74 -11.09 10.49 -4.33
C VAL A 74 -10.57 10.01 -2.98
N LEU A 75 -11.48 9.63 -2.09
CA LEU A 75 -11.15 8.95 -0.85
C LEU A 75 -11.41 7.44 -0.98
N LEU A 76 -10.42 6.64 -0.58
CA LEU A 76 -10.48 5.19 -0.55
C LEU A 76 -10.43 4.73 0.93
N PRO A 77 -11.57 4.50 1.59
CA PRO A 77 -11.58 4.17 3.01
C PRO A 77 -10.71 2.95 3.32
N GLY A 78 -9.63 3.17 4.07
CA GLY A 78 -8.67 2.14 4.47
C GLY A 78 -9.13 1.39 5.72
N THR A 79 -8.40 0.35 6.08
CA THR A 79 -8.68 -0.45 7.29
C THR A 79 -7.48 -0.43 8.24
N ALA A 80 -7.76 -0.27 9.52
CA ALA A 80 -6.77 -0.37 10.57
C ALA A 80 -6.13 -1.78 10.60
N TRP A 81 -4.99 -1.91 11.27
CA TRP A 81 -4.30 -3.19 11.43
C TRP A 81 -5.23 -4.29 11.97
N ALA A 82 -6.04 -3.99 12.99
CA ALA A 82 -6.95 -4.95 13.62
C ALA A 82 -8.12 -5.41 12.73
N GLU A 83 -8.36 -4.74 11.59
CA GLU A 83 -9.53 -4.93 10.73
C GLU A 83 -9.25 -5.78 9.49
N LYS A 84 -7.98 -6.16 9.26
CA LYS A 84 -7.57 -6.84 8.02
C LYS A 84 -6.78 -8.12 8.28
N ASP A 85 -6.81 -8.98 7.26
CA ASP A 85 -5.99 -10.18 7.18
C ASP A 85 -4.78 -9.95 6.28
N GLY A 86 -3.62 -10.46 6.71
CA GLY A 86 -2.41 -10.42 5.89
C GLY A 86 -1.17 -10.85 6.64
N THR A 87 -0.05 -10.29 6.24
CA THR A 87 1.24 -10.42 6.94
C THR A 87 1.96 -9.09 6.97
N PHE A 88 2.80 -8.88 7.96
CA PHE A 88 3.73 -7.76 7.98
C PHE A 88 5.15 -8.27 8.27
N MET A 89 6.16 -7.55 7.78
CA MET A 89 7.55 -7.81 8.11
C MET A 89 8.00 -6.80 9.15
N ASN A 90 8.55 -7.27 10.27
CA ASN A 90 9.13 -6.39 11.28
C ASN A 90 10.58 -6.01 10.93
N VAL A 91 11.18 -5.14 11.74
CA VAL A 91 12.56 -4.65 11.58
C VAL A 91 13.63 -5.75 11.63
N ASP A 92 13.35 -6.89 12.28
CA ASP A 92 14.26 -8.04 12.33
C ASP A 92 14.15 -8.97 11.11
N GLY A 93 13.42 -8.54 10.08
CA GLY A 93 13.16 -9.35 8.89
C GLY A 93 12.26 -10.55 9.16
N ARG A 94 11.41 -10.49 10.19
CA ARG A 94 10.46 -11.57 10.52
C ARG A 94 9.09 -11.25 9.94
N VAL A 95 8.57 -12.17 9.12
CA VAL A 95 7.22 -12.10 8.58
C VAL A 95 6.25 -12.70 9.59
N GLN A 96 5.26 -11.93 10.03
CA GLN A 96 4.28 -12.31 11.03
C GLN A 96 2.87 -12.25 10.46
N ARG A 97 1.98 -13.11 10.97
CA ARG A 97 0.58 -13.15 10.53
C ARG A 97 -0.19 -12.01 11.19
N LEU A 98 -0.93 -11.28 10.38
CA LEU A 98 -1.93 -10.32 10.80
C LEU A 98 -3.31 -10.93 10.64
N ARG A 99 -4.04 -11.19 11.73
CA ARG A 99 -5.41 -11.72 11.68
C ARG A 99 -6.41 -10.63 11.99
N LYS A 100 -7.53 -10.64 11.26
CA LYS A 100 -8.66 -9.76 11.57
C LYS A 100 -9.18 -10.05 12.97
N ALA A 101 -9.22 -9.03 13.82
CA ALA A 101 -9.74 -9.08 15.18
C ALA A 101 -11.13 -8.44 15.29
N VAL A 102 -11.41 -7.43 14.45
CA VAL A 102 -12.70 -6.73 14.38
C VAL A 102 -13.11 -6.54 12.93
N GLU A 103 -14.41 -6.39 12.68
CA GLU A 103 -14.88 -6.08 11.34
C GLU A 103 -14.55 -4.62 10.97
N PRO A 104 -14.15 -4.35 9.71
CA PRO A 104 -13.93 -2.99 9.26
C PRO A 104 -15.26 -2.20 9.23
N PRO A 105 -15.21 -0.85 9.33
CA PRO A 105 -16.35 0.01 9.05
C PRO A 105 -16.96 -0.30 7.67
N VAL A 106 -18.27 -0.05 7.50
CA VAL A 106 -19.14 -0.65 6.47
C VAL A 106 -18.76 -0.36 4.99
N THR A 107 -17.71 0.41 4.72
CA THR A 107 -17.14 0.66 3.37
C THR A 107 -15.60 0.55 3.31
N ALA A 108 -14.95 0.38 4.46
CA ALA A 108 -13.51 0.29 4.56
C ALA A 108 -13.03 -1.04 3.99
N ARG A 109 -11.99 -0.98 3.15
CA ARG A 109 -11.35 -2.16 2.57
C ARG A 109 -9.86 -2.15 2.82
N PRO A 110 -9.22 -3.32 2.95
CA PRO A 110 -7.77 -3.41 2.99
C PRO A 110 -7.15 -2.73 1.76
N GLU A 111 -6.05 -2.01 1.97
CA GLU A 111 -5.36 -1.25 0.92
C GLU A 111 -4.87 -2.17 -0.20
N ALA A 112 -4.52 -3.41 0.14
CA ALA A 112 -4.19 -4.45 -0.84
C ALA A 112 -5.36 -4.79 -1.78
N GLN A 113 -6.61 -4.63 -1.34
CA GLN A 113 -7.77 -4.80 -2.20
C GLN A 113 -7.94 -3.58 -3.12
N TRP A 114 -7.87 -2.35 -2.57
CA TRP A 114 -7.90 -1.13 -3.38
C TRP A 114 -6.84 -1.14 -4.48
N LEU A 115 -5.60 -1.50 -4.11
CA LEU A 115 -4.50 -1.57 -5.07
C LEU A 115 -4.76 -2.59 -6.18
N GLN A 116 -5.28 -3.78 -5.84
CA GLN A 116 -5.61 -4.78 -6.84
C GLN A 116 -6.71 -4.32 -7.78
N GLU A 117 -7.77 -3.68 -7.27
CA GLU A 117 -8.86 -3.15 -8.09
C GLU A 117 -8.34 -2.07 -9.06
N VAL A 118 -7.47 -1.17 -8.58
CA VAL A 118 -6.81 -0.17 -9.42
C VAL A 118 -5.94 -0.83 -10.50
N LEU A 119 -5.12 -1.81 -10.13
CA LEU A 119 -4.26 -2.52 -11.09
C LEU A 119 -5.07 -3.28 -12.15
N VAL A 120 -6.22 -3.84 -11.77
CA VAL A 120 -7.14 -4.49 -12.72
C VAL A 120 -7.76 -3.48 -13.66
N ALA A 121 -8.23 -2.34 -13.13
CA ALA A 121 -8.81 -1.28 -13.94
C ALA A 121 -7.81 -0.68 -14.95
N LEU A 122 -6.52 -0.64 -14.57
CA LEU A 122 -5.42 -0.20 -15.44
C LEU A 122 -4.92 -1.29 -16.41
N GLY A 123 -5.46 -2.51 -16.35
CA GLY A 123 -5.01 -3.63 -17.18
C GLY A 123 -3.64 -4.21 -16.78
N ALA A 124 -3.07 -3.77 -15.65
CA ALA A 124 -1.81 -4.29 -15.12
C ALA A 124 -1.98 -5.68 -14.47
N ARG A 125 -3.22 -6.08 -14.16
CA ARG A 125 -3.56 -7.38 -13.59
C ARG A 125 -4.87 -7.90 -14.18
N PRO A 126 -5.02 -9.21 -14.43
CA PRO A 126 -6.24 -9.74 -15.03
C PRO A 126 -7.44 -9.77 -14.07
N ALA A 127 -7.20 -9.95 -12.77
CA ALA A 127 -8.26 -10.02 -11.75
C ALA A 127 -7.73 -9.75 -10.34
N VAL A 128 -8.65 -9.38 -9.43
CA VAL A 128 -8.40 -9.38 -7.99
C VAL A 128 -8.28 -10.83 -7.49
N THR A 129 -7.37 -11.10 -6.56
CA THR A 129 -7.15 -12.43 -5.99
C THR A 129 -7.08 -12.40 -4.47
N SER A 130 -6.96 -13.58 -3.86
CA SER A 130 -6.84 -13.73 -2.41
C SER A 130 -5.53 -13.13 -1.88
N ILE A 131 -5.57 -12.66 -0.63
CA ILE A 131 -4.36 -12.14 0.04
C ILE A 131 -3.27 -13.22 0.17
N GLU A 132 -3.66 -14.50 0.27
CA GLU A 132 -2.73 -15.62 0.26
C GLU A 132 -2.00 -15.76 -1.09
N THR A 133 -2.72 -15.56 -2.20
CA THR A 133 -2.09 -15.59 -3.52
C THR A 133 -1.14 -14.41 -3.71
N VAL A 134 -1.56 -13.20 -3.29
CA VAL A 134 -0.69 -12.02 -3.21
C VAL A 134 0.56 -12.31 -2.37
N PHE A 135 0.40 -12.94 -1.21
CA PHE A 135 1.51 -13.31 -0.34
C PHE A 135 2.48 -14.27 -1.04
N ARG A 136 1.97 -15.34 -1.66
CA ARG A 136 2.77 -16.35 -2.35
C ARG A 136 3.59 -15.75 -3.51
N GLU A 137 3.04 -14.76 -4.21
CA GLU A 137 3.74 -14.04 -5.27
C GLU A 137 4.86 -13.13 -4.73
N ALA A 138 4.62 -12.49 -3.59
CA ALA A 138 5.52 -11.54 -2.93
C ALA A 138 6.65 -12.22 -2.13
N MET A 139 6.35 -13.37 -1.52
CA MET A 139 7.24 -14.14 -0.64
C MET A 139 7.34 -15.60 -1.10
N PRO A 140 7.92 -15.86 -2.29
CA PRO A 140 8.11 -17.23 -2.77
C PRO A 140 8.97 -18.01 -1.78
N GLY A 141 8.60 -19.28 -1.54
CA GLY A 141 9.29 -20.15 -0.58
C GLY A 141 8.77 -20.07 0.87
N TYR A 142 7.84 -19.16 1.16
CA TYR A 142 7.14 -19.10 2.44
C TYR A 142 5.70 -19.58 2.29
N ASP A 143 5.23 -20.34 3.27
CA ASP A 143 3.88 -20.88 3.33
C ASP A 143 3.01 -19.98 4.20
N TYR A 144 2.04 -19.31 3.58
CA TYR A 144 1.11 -18.38 4.25
C TYR A 144 0.39 -19.03 5.45
N GLY A 145 -0.02 -20.30 5.32
CA GLY A 145 -0.73 -21.03 6.36
C GLY A 145 0.15 -21.40 7.56
N LYS A 146 1.48 -21.46 7.37
CA LYS A 146 2.45 -21.78 8.44
C LYS A 146 2.97 -20.54 9.17
N ILE A 147 2.62 -19.34 8.73
CA ILE A 147 3.01 -18.12 9.42
C ILE A 147 2.08 -17.94 10.63
N GLY A 148 2.65 -18.16 11.82
CA GLY A 148 1.98 -17.98 13.10
C GLY A 148 2.21 -16.61 13.73
N ASN A 149 1.79 -16.47 14.99
CA ASN A 149 1.97 -15.24 15.78
C ASN A 149 3.45 -14.93 16.04
N GLN A 150 4.28 -15.97 16.17
CA GLN A 150 5.73 -15.84 16.33
C GLN A 150 6.47 -15.55 15.01
N GLY A 151 5.75 -15.54 13.89
CA GLY A 151 6.30 -15.34 12.56
C GLY A 151 7.40 -16.29 12.12
N VAL A 152 7.92 -16.06 10.93
CA VAL A 152 9.05 -16.78 10.34
C VAL A 152 10.14 -15.77 10.02
N LYS A 153 11.38 -16.04 10.45
CA LYS A 153 12.51 -15.18 10.14
C LYS A 153 12.89 -15.39 8.67
N THR A 154 13.05 -14.30 7.93
CA THR A 154 13.50 -14.37 6.55
C THR A 154 15.02 -14.35 6.50
N ASN A 155 15.60 -15.01 5.49
CA ASN A 155 17.05 -15.10 5.31
C ASN A 155 17.66 -13.82 4.69
N GLY A 156 17.10 -12.64 4.99
CA GLY A 156 17.65 -11.35 4.56
C GLY A 156 17.57 -11.06 3.06
N THR A 157 16.78 -11.81 2.31
CA THR A 157 16.59 -11.59 0.86
C THR A 157 15.12 -11.23 0.61
N ALA A 158 14.84 -9.92 0.56
CA ALA A 158 13.55 -9.38 0.15
C ALA A 158 13.77 -8.22 -0.85
#